data_AF-A0A6L9J7N8-F1
#
_entry.id   AF-A0A6L9J7N8-F1
#
_cell.length_a   1.000
_cell.length_b   1.000
_cell.length_c   1.000
_cell.angle_alpha   90.00
_cell.angle_beta   90.00
_cell.angle_gamma   90.00
#
_symmetry.space_group_name_H-M   'P 1'
#
loop_
_entity.id
_entity.type
_entity.pdbx_description
1 polymer ?
#
loop_
_entity_poly.entity_id
_entity_poly.type
_entity_poly.pdbx_seq_one_letter_code
_entity_poly.pdbx_strand_id
1 'polypeptide(L)'
;MLVEMQEAMQFAFMQNAFKAGMLVSLAAGIIGAYVVITRTVFISGGVAHTAYGGIGIGYYFGGDPVTGALVFALVAALGMGVVQKKTRQRSDTLIGVMWAVGMALGIILVDMTEGYKADLMS
;
A
#
# COMPACT_ATOMS: atom_id res chain seq x y z
N MET A 1 -19.74 -7.21 27.79
CA MET A 1 -18.62 -6.46 27.19
C MET A 1 -17.28 -7.21 27.29
N LEU A 2 -16.77 -7.55 28.48
CA LEU A 2 -15.52 -8.35 28.57
C LEU A 2 -15.70 -9.80 28.09
N VAL A 3 -16.85 -10.42 28.37
CA VAL A 3 -17.18 -11.78 27.89
C VAL A 3 -17.27 -11.83 26.35
N GLU A 4 -17.98 -10.87 25.75
CA GLU A 4 -18.07 -10.69 24.29
C GLU A 4 -16.68 -10.56 23.62
N MET A 5 -15.76 -9.81 24.24
CA MET A 5 -14.39 -9.65 23.74
C MET A 5 -13.59 -10.94 23.85
N GLN A 6 -13.85 -11.74 24.88
CA GLN A 6 -13.23 -13.04 25.08
C GLN A 6 -13.68 -14.05 24.03
N GLU A 7 -14.96 -14.04 23.66
CA GLU A 7 -15.50 -14.86 22.57
C GLU A 7 -14.93 -14.44 21.21
N ALA A 8 -14.82 -13.14 20.94
CA ALA A 8 -14.21 -12.64 19.70
C ALA A 8 -12.74 -13.07 19.53
N MET A 9 -11.99 -13.16 20.63
CA MET A 9 -10.58 -13.61 20.65
C MET A 9 -10.40 -15.12 20.42
N GLN A 10 -11.47 -15.91 20.46
CA GLN A 10 -11.39 -17.35 20.14
C GLN A 10 -11.33 -17.61 18.64
N PHE A 11 -11.77 -16.68 17.81
CA PHE A 11 -11.70 -16.85 16.37
C PHE A 11 -10.26 -16.74 15.87
N ALA A 12 -9.83 -17.74 15.09
CA ALA A 12 -8.48 -17.77 14.52
C ALA A 12 -8.16 -16.55 13.65
N PHE A 13 -9.15 -16.02 12.91
CA PHE A 13 -8.95 -14.81 12.11
C PHE A 13 -8.64 -13.58 13.00
N MET A 14 -9.29 -13.46 14.15
CA MET A 14 -9.09 -12.35 15.08
C MET A 14 -7.69 -12.42 15.71
N GLN A 15 -7.27 -13.63 16.10
CA GLN A 15 -5.91 -13.85 16.61
C GLN A 15 -4.84 -13.53 15.57
N ASN A 16 -5.07 -13.91 14.31
CA ASN A 16 -4.17 -13.61 13.20
C ASN A 16 -4.14 -12.10 12.89
N ALA A 17 -5.30 -11.43 12.90
CA ALA A 17 -5.39 -9.99 12.72
C ALA A 17 -4.63 -9.23 13.82
N PHE A 18 -4.75 -9.67 15.08
CA PHE A 18 -4.02 -9.07 16.20
C PHE A 18 -2.51 -9.26 16.06
N LYS A 19 -2.05 -10.48 15.74
CA LYS A 19 -0.63 -10.78 15.48
C LYS A 19 -0.08 -9.95 14.33
N ALA A 20 -0.80 -9.88 13.21
CA ALA A 20 -0.43 -9.07 12.06
C ALA A 20 -0.37 -7.58 12.42
N GLY A 21 -1.37 -7.06 13.15
CA GLY A 21 -1.41 -5.68 13.62
C GLY A 21 -0.23 -5.31 14.52
N MET A 22 0.20 -6.22 15.41
CA MET A 22 1.40 -6.01 16.24
C MET A 22 2.69 -5.95 15.41
N LEU A 23 2.82 -6.82 14.41
CA LEU A 23 3.99 -6.82 13.52
C LEU A 23 4.03 -5.55 12.65
N VAL A 24 2.88 -5.15 12.11
CA VAL A 24 2.72 -3.94 11.29
C VAL A 24 2.98 -2.69 12.12
N SER A 25 2.48 -2.60 13.36
CA SER A 25 2.69 -1.43 14.21
C SER A 25 4.16 -1.24 14.60
N LEU A 26 4.88 -2.35 14.87
CA LEU A 26 6.30 -2.31 15.13
C LEU A 26 7.08 -1.80 13.90
N ALA A 27 6.79 -2.35 12.73
CA ALA A 27 7.41 -1.92 11.48
C ALA A 27 7.10 -0.45 11.16
N ALA A 28 5.83 -0.05 11.27
CA ALA A 28 5.38 1.32 11.03
C ALA A 28 5.99 2.32 12.02
N GLY A 29 6.18 1.95 13.29
CA GLY A 29 6.84 2.79 14.28
C GLY A 29 8.31 3.05 13.94
N ILE A 30 9.06 2.01 13.56
CA ILE A 30 10.47 2.12 13.18
C ILE A 30 10.64 2.94 11.90
N ILE A 31 9.90 2.59 10.84
CA ILE A 31 9.98 3.28 9.55
C ILE A 31 9.44 4.71 9.66
N GLY A 32 8.36 4.92 10.42
CA GLY A 32 7.78 6.24 10.65
C GLY A 32 8.77 7.20 11.29
N ALA A 33 9.45 6.77 12.37
CA ALA A 33 10.49 7.59 13.01
C ALA A 33 11.62 7.97 12.04
N TYR A 34 12.08 7.01 11.24
CA TYR A 34 13.11 7.25 10.21
C TYR A 34 12.68 8.28 9.17
N VAL A 35 11.47 8.13 8.62
CA VAL A 35 10.93 8.99 7.58
C VAL A 35 10.70 10.43 8.09
N VAL A 36 10.32 10.58 9.38
CA VAL A 36 10.18 11.89 10.03
C VAL A 36 11.54 12.59 10.17
N ILE A 37 12.56 11.90 10.68
CA ILE A 37 13.89 12.49 10.88
C ILE A 37 14.53 12.88 9.54
N THR A 38 14.32 12.07 8.50
CA THR A 38 14.83 12.36 7.14
C THR A 38 14.00 13.39 6.39
N ARG A 39 12.91 13.91 6.97
CA ARG A 39 11.97 14.87 6.33
C ARG A 39 11.41 14.36 5.00
N THR A 40 11.23 13.05 4.87
CA THR A 40 10.70 12.39 3.66
C THR A 40 9.26 11.90 3.84
N VAL A 41 8.50 12.49 4.78
CA VAL A 41 7.16 12.03 5.19
C VAL A 41 6.17 11.81 4.04
N PHE A 42 6.25 12.61 2.99
CA PHE A 42 5.37 12.44 1.82
C PHE A 42 5.61 11.13 1.05
N ILE A 43 6.78 10.50 1.17
CA ILE A 43 7.10 9.29 0.41
C ILE A 43 6.24 8.11 0.83
N SER A 44 5.87 8.01 2.11
CA SER A 44 5.01 6.93 2.61
C SER A 44 3.62 7.02 2.01
N GLY A 45 3.04 8.22 1.96
CA GLY A 45 1.76 8.49 1.30
C GLY A 45 1.81 8.22 -0.21
N GLY A 46 2.89 8.64 -0.87
CA GLY A 46 3.10 8.37 -2.30
C GLY A 46 3.12 6.88 -2.64
N VAL A 47 3.98 6.11 -1.94
CA VAL A 47 4.12 4.67 -2.17
C VAL A 47 2.81 3.92 -1.88
N ALA A 48 2.11 4.27 -0.79
CA ALA A 48 0.87 3.58 -0.40
C ALA A 48 -0.21 3.63 -1.50
N HIS A 49 -0.42 4.78 -2.12
CA HIS A 49 -1.41 4.91 -3.20
C HIS A 49 -0.86 4.46 -4.56
N THR A 50 0.44 4.62 -4.79
CA THR A 50 1.05 4.08 -6.00
C THR A 50 0.91 2.55 -6.05
N ALA A 51 0.97 1.87 -4.89
CA ALA A 51 0.75 0.44 -4.78
C ALA A 51 -0.62 -0.03 -5.30
N TYR A 52 -1.61 0.87 -5.36
CA TYR A 52 -2.92 0.59 -5.92
C TYR A 52 -2.84 0.16 -7.40
N GLY A 53 -1.85 0.67 -8.14
CA GLY A 53 -1.56 0.20 -9.50
C GLY A 53 -1.24 -1.30 -9.55
N GLY A 54 -0.49 -1.79 -8.56
CA GLY A 54 -0.19 -3.21 -8.39
C GLY A 54 -1.40 -4.06 -8.02
N ILE A 55 -2.32 -3.52 -7.21
CA ILE A 55 -3.59 -4.17 -6.90
C ILE A 55 -4.40 -4.37 -8.17
N GLY A 56 -4.52 -3.33 -9.01
CA GLY A 56 -5.23 -3.44 -10.29
C GLY A 56 -4.60 -4.44 -11.26
N ILE A 57 -3.27 -4.46 -11.35
CA ILE A 57 -2.55 -5.49 -12.13
C ILE A 57 -2.87 -6.90 -11.58
N GLY A 58 -2.80 -7.08 -10.26
CA GLY A 58 -3.11 -8.35 -9.62
C GLY A 58 -4.51 -8.85 -9.98
N TYR A 59 -5.52 -7.98 -9.87
CA TYR A 59 -6.90 -8.31 -10.23
C TYR A 59 -7.06 -8.63 -11.72
N TYR A 60 -6.52 -7.79 -12.60
CA TYR A 60 -6.68 -7.93 -14.04
C TYR A 60 -6.11 -9.24 -14.58
N PHE A 61 -4.96 -9.69 -14.03
CA PHE A 61 -4.36 -10.97 -14.40
C PHE A 61 -4.90 -12.17 -13.61
N GLY A 62 -5.90 -11.97 -12.74
CA GLY A 62 -6.47 -13.03 -11.89
C GLY A 62 -5.52 -13.57 -10.81
N GLY A 63 -4.47 -12.81 -10.48
CA GLY A 63 -3.49 -13.16 -9.45
C GLY A 63 -3.88 -12.66 -8.06
N ASP A 64 -2.98 -12.87 -7.09
CA ASP A 64 -3.14 -12.33 -5.74
C ASP A 64 -2.87 -10.81 -5.72
N PRO A 65 -3.85 -9.97 -5.36
CA PRO A 65 -3.70 -8.52 -5.34
C PRO A 65 -2.66 -8.04 -4.32
N VAL A 66 -2.44 -8.78 -3.23
CA VAL A 66 -1.43 -8.44 -2.22
C VAL A 66 -0.03 -8.56 -2.82
N THR A 67 0.25 -9.64 -3.54
CA THR A 67 1.51 -9.84 -4.27
C THR A 67 1.72 -8.77 -5.33
N GLY A 68 0.66 -8.43 -6.10
CA GLY A 68 0.70 -7.35 -7.08
C GLY A 68 1.05 -6.00 -6.46
N ALA A 69 0.39 -5.64 -5.35
CA ALA A 69 0.66 -4.43 -4.59
C ALA A 69 2.10 -4.39 -4.09
N LEU A 70 2.61 -5.50 -3.53
CA LEU A 70 3.96 -5.59 -2.98
C LEU A 70 5.03 -5.36 -4.06
N VAL A 71 4.93 -6.07 -5.18
CA VAL A 71 5.88 -5.96 -6.29
C VAL A 71 5.85 -4.55 -6.88
N PHE A 72 4.65 -4.01 -7.12
CA PHE A 72 4.51 -2.67 -7.69
C PHE A 72 5.02 -1.58 -6.75
N ALA A 73 4.73 -1.67 -5.44
CA ALA A 73 5.22 -0.75 -4.43
C ALA A 73 6.76 -0.73 -4.37
N LEU A 74 7.40 -1.90 -4.43
CA LEU A 74 8.86 -2.02 -4.46
C LEU A 74 9.46 -1.38 -5.71
N VAL A 75 8.91 -1.70 -6.89
CA VAL A 75 9.35 -1.12 -8.17
C VAL A 75 9.16 0.40 -8.18
N ALA A 76 8.01 0.88 -7.70
CA ALA A 76 7.72 2.31 -7.62
C ALA A 76 8.64 3.04 -6.64
N ALA A 77 8.88 2.49 -5.45
CA ALA A 77 9.77 3.08 -4.46
C ALA A 77 11.22 3.16 -4.96
N LEU A 78 11.71 2.09 -5.58
CA LEU A 78 13.04 2.06 -6.21
C LEU A 78 13.12 3.04 -7.38
N GLY A 79 12.11 3.07 -8.25
CA GLY A 79 12.00 4.00 -9.37
C GLY A 79 12.05 5.46 -8.90
N MET A 80 11.27 5.81 -7.88
CA MET A 80 11.32 7.15 -7.26
C MET A 80 12.71 7.49 -6.74
N GLY A 81 13.36 6.56 -6.03
CA GLY A 81 14.72 6.78 -5.52
C GLY A 81 15.75 7.01 -6.63
N VAL A 82 15.68 6.24 -7.72
CA VAL A 82 16.57 6.41 -8.88
C VAL A 82 16.34 7.74 -9.58
N VAL A 83 15.09 8.11 -9.83
CA VAL A 83 14.75 9.36 -10.53
C VAL A 83 15.10 10.57 -9.66
N GLN A 84 14.83 10.52 -8.35
CA GLN A 84 15.22 11.57 -7.42
C GLN A 84 16.74 11.80 -7.44
N LYS A 85 17.53 10.72 -7.45
CA LYS A 85 19.00 10.79 -7.51
C LYS A 85 19.50 11.37 -8.85
N LYS A 86 18.86 11.02 -9.97
CA LYS A 86 19.31 11.42 -11.32
C LYS A 86 18.89 12.84 -11.70
N THR A 87 17.67 13.24 -11.37
CA THR A 87 17.07 14.49 -11.89
C THR A 87 17.16 15.65 -10.89
N ARG A 88 17.53 15.40 -9.62
CA ARG A 88 17.53 16.40 -8.52
C ARG A 88 16.23 17.20 -8.40
N GLN A 89 15.13 16.64 -8.92
CA GLN A 89 13.79 17.21 -8.84
C GLN A 89 13.28 17.14 -7.40
N ARG A 90 12.34 18.02 -7.05
CA ARG A 90 11.70 17.99 -5.73
C ARG A 90 11.00 16.65 -5.54
N SER A 91 11.26 16.00 -4.42
CA SER A 91 10.66 14.73 -4.01
C SER A 91 9.13 14.78 -4.12
N ASP A 92 8.54 15.90 -3.72
CA ASP A 92 7.09 16.11 -3.70
C ASP A 92 6.46 15.98 -5.10
N THR A 93 7.15 16.45 -6.14
CA THR A 93 6.69 16.33 -7.53
C THR A 93 6.71 14.88 -8.00
N LEU A 94 7.78 14.14 -7.70
CA LEU A 94 7.89 12.73 -8.06
C LEU A 94 6.82 11.90 -7.34
N ILE A 95 6.63 12.16 -6.06
CA ILE A 95 5.60 11.53 -5.22
C ILE A 95 4.21 11.79 -5.81
N GLY A 96 3.88 13.04 -6.17
CA GLY A 96 2.58 13.39 -6.74
C GLY A 96 2.32 12.72 -8.09
N VAL A 97 3.32 12.64 -8.97
CA VAL A 97 3.19 11.96 -10.27
C VAL A 97 2.98 10.45 -10.07
N MET A 98 3.80 9.80 -9.25
CA MET A 98 3.67 8.37 -9.00
C MET A 98 2.34 8.01 -8.34
N TRP A 99 1.90 8.85 -7.41
CA TRP A 99 0.59 8.76 -6.76
C TRP A 99 -0.55 8.77 -7.78
N ALA A 100 -0.58 9.79 -8.65
CA ALA A 100 -1.62 9.93 -9.67
C ALA A 100 -1.59 8.77 -10.69
N VAL A 101 -0.40 8.40 -11.18
CA VAL A 101 -0.24 7.33 -12.18
C VAL A 101 -0.62 5.98 -11.60
N GLY A 102 -0.16 5.65 -10.39
CA GLY A 102 -0.46 4.37 -9.75
C GLY A 102 -1.94 4.21 -9.43
N MET A 103 -2.58 5.25 -8.88
CA MET A 103 -4.03 5.24 -8.63
C MET A 103 -4.82 5.10 -9.94
N ALA A 104 -4.53 5.91 -10.95
CA ALA A 104 -5.23 5.85 -12.23
C ALA A 104 -5.08 4.48 -12.89
N LEU A 105 -3.86 3.94 -12.93
CA LEU A 105 -3.58 2.62 -13.49
C LEU A 105 -4.32 1.52 -12.73
N GLY A 106 -4.33 1.57 -11.40
CA GLY A 106 -5.04 0.61 -10.57
C GLY A 106 -6.54 0.65 -10.81
N ILE A 107 -7.15 1.84 -10.78
CA ILE A 107 -8.59 2.02 -11.00
C ILE A 107 -9.00 1.52 -12.39
N ILE A 108 -8.28 1.90 -13.44
CA ILE A 108 -8.58 1.48 -14.82
C ILE A 108 -8.52 -0.04 -14.94
N LEU A 109 -7.48 -0.67 -14.39
CA LEU A 109 -7.32 -2.13 -14.49
C LEU A 109 -8.38 -2.89 -13.67
N VAL A 110 -8.74 -2.39 -12.49
CA VAL A 110 -9.85 -2.96 -11.69
C VAL A 110 -11.17 -2.84 -12.45
N ASP A 111 -11.46 -1.68 -13.04
CA ASP A 111 -12.68 -1.44 -13.82
C ASP A 111 -12.77 -2.36 -15.06
N MET A 112 -11.64 -2.61 -15.71
CA MET A 112 -11.54 -3.54 -16.85
C MET A 112 -11.59 -5.02 -16.45
N THR A 113 -11.52 -5.36 -15.17
CA THR A 113 -11.53 -6.77 -14.73
C THR A 113 -12.96 -7.31 -14.73
N GLU A 114 -13.24 -8.31 -15.55
CA GLU A 114 -14.54 -8.97 -15.62
C GLU A 114 -14.84 -9.76 -14.34
N GLY A 115 -15.81 -9.30 -13.56
CA GLY A 115 -16.22 -9.92 -12.30
C GLY A 115 -16.12 -8.95 -11.12
N TYR A 116 -17.21 -8.23 -10.88
CA TYR A 116 -17.38 -7.30 -9.76
C TYR A 116 -17.04 -7.98 -8.42
N LYS A 117 -15.92 -7.59 -7.80
CA LYS A 117 -15.51 -8.09 -6.47
C LYS A 117 -14.99 -7.03 -5.50
N ALA A 118 -14.97 -5.76 -5.85
CA ALA A 118 -14.60 -4.70 -4.90
C ALA A 118 -15.52 -3.49 -5.11
N ASP A 119 -16.43 -3.27 -4.16
CA ASP A 119 -17.07 -1.97 -4.00
C ASP A 119 -16.01 -1.00 -3.45
N LEU A 120 -15.63 -0.02 -4.26
CA LEU A 120 -14.56 0.94 -3.96
C LEU A 120 -15.03 2.13 -3.11
N MET A 121 -16.29 2.10 -2.64
CA MET A 121 -16.94 3.19 -1.90
C MET A 121 -17.20 2.87 -0.42
N SER A 122 -16.64 1.78 0.13
CA SER A 122 -16.79 1.41 1.55
C SER A 122 -15.48 1.40 2.33
#